data_AF-A0A1S9C993-F1
#
_entry.id   AF-A0A1S9C993-F1
#
_cell.length_a   1.000
_cell.length_b   1.000
_cell.length_c   1.000
_cell.angle_alpha   90.00
_cell.angle_beta   90.00
_cell.angle_gamma   90.00
#
_symmetry.space_group_name_H-M   'P 1'
#
loop_
_entity.id
_entity.type
_entity.pdbx_description
1 polymer ?
#
loop_
_entity_poly.entity_id
_entity_poly.type
_entity_poly.pdbx_seq_one_letter_code
_entity_poly.pdbx_strand_id
1 'polypeptide(L)'
;MNETAQVLNSIYHQYGNDIFKNKNKLKQLVQNLLDNKYTSMLILAIDQDVAKNVANKVKFIEDNKEIDRIVDELFTRYFWRKDAAFEVVNYFVKAKFSSIRTNVNLISKENLLFKIADNSLVKFVGKNPNVIVPEHINRIADKAFSDHDEITNVIMPKYLDSIGVAAFFNCSNLESVDIPNGVSTIEDSAFEECTNLKHIIIPTSVKSIRNYSFAYCNNLVSIEIPNGVTSIGTAAFLHCGNLISIIIPSSVNHIDDWAFYGCNKLKEMNLSSSMEYIGNQAMPSYLIKNIN
;
A
#
# COMPACT_ATOMS: atom_id res chain seq x y z
N MET A 1 11.59 17.82 8.49
CA MET A 1 10.55 18.60 9.21
C MET A 1 10.46 18.12 10.66
N ASN A 2 9.65 18.73 11.54
CA ASN A 2 9.32 18.14 12.85
C ASN A 2 8.06 17.26 12.76
N GLU A 3 7.73 16.50 13.81
CA GLU A 3 6.60 15.57 13.88
C GLU A 3 5.28 16.14 13.33
N THR A 4 4.85 17.27 13.89
CA THR A 4 3.60 17.95 13.59
C THR A 4 3.47 18.30 12.10
N ALA A 5 4.53 18.84 11.51
CA ALA A 5 4.58 19.17 10.09
C ALA A 5 4.52 17.91 9.20
N GLN A 6 5.11 16.81 9.64
CA GLN A 6 5.20 15.57 8.86
C GLN A 6 3.89 14.82 8.82
N VAL A 7 3.22 14.65 9.96
CA VAL A 7 1.91 14.00 9.99
C VAL A 7 0.88 14.78 9.17
N LEU A 8 0.86 16.10 9.28
CA LEU A 8 -0.03 16.92 8.45
C LEU A 8 0.32 16.82 6.95
N ASN A 9 1.61 16.71 6.61
CA ASN A 9 2.04 16.46 5.23
C ASN A 9 1.55 15.09 4.72
N SER A 10 1.71 14.03 5.50
CA SER A 10 1.21 12.69 5.15
C SER A 10 -0.32 12.67 4.99
N ILE A 11 -1.06 13.34 5.87
CA ILE A 11 -2.51 13.52 5.75
C ILE A 11 -2.86 14.25 4.44
N TYR A 12 -2.14 15.31 4.11
CA TYR A 12 -2.40 16.09 2.89
C TYR A 12 -2.05 15.30 1.61
N HIS A 13 -0.92 14.58 1.58
CA HIS A 13 -0.55 13.72 0.44
C HIS A 13 -1.53 12.55 0.25
N GLN A 14 -2.03 11.94 1.32
CA GLN A 14 -2.95 10.81 1.24
C GLN A 14 -4.37 11.20 0.76
N TYR A 15 -4.86 12.39 1.12
CA TYR A 15 -6.26 12.79 0.90
C TYR A 15 -6.44 14.07 0.07
N GLY A 16 -5.36 14.69 -0.38
CA GLY A 16 -5.36 15.92 -1.17
C GLY A 16 -5.97 17.13 -0.44
N ASN A 17 -6.26 18.19 -1.21
CA ASN A 17 -6.75 19.46 -0.67
C ASN A 17 -8.14 19.38 0.02
N ASP A 18 -8.89 18.30 -0.19
CA ASP A 18 -10.24 18.14 0.35
C ASP A 18 -10.26 17.73 1.82
N ILE A 19 -9.19 17.11 2.35
CA ILE A 19 -9.14 16.78 3.78
C ILE A 19 -9.11 18.03 4.65
N PHE A 20 -8.41 19.07 4.21
CA PHE A 20 -8.38 20.36 4.91
C PHE A 20 -9.73 21.10 4.90
N LYS A 21 -10.65 20.74 4.00
CA LYS A 21 -12.02 21.27 3.99
C LYS A 21 -12.96 20.47 4.90
N ASN A 22 -12.61 19.23 5.26
CA ASN A 22 -13.42 18.35 6.09
C ASN A 22 -12.99 18.41 7.58
N LYS A 23 -13.54 19.40 8.30
CA LYS A 23 -13.25 19.68 9.72
C LYS A 23 -13.29 18.41 10.60
N ASN A 24 -14.35 17.61 10.49
CA ASN A 24 -14.55 16.43 11.33
C ASN A 24 -13.51 15.33 11.02
N LYS A 25 -13.32 15.00 9.74
CA LYS A 25 -12.35 13.97 9.34
C LYS A 25 -10.91 14.40 9.62
N LEU A 26 -10.56 15.68 9.39
CA LEU A 26 -9.22 16.18 9.71
C LEU A 26 -8.95 16.18 11.21
N LYS A 27 -9.90 16.62 12.06
CA LYS A 27 -9.76 16.49 13.52
C LYS A 27 -9.55 15.03 13.92
N GLN A 28 -10.39 14.13 13.42
CA GLN A 28 -10.26 12.69 13.68
C GLN A 28 -8.95 12.09 13.16
N LEU A 29 -8.31 12.66 12.13
CA LEU A 29 -6.97 12.24 11.72
C LEU A 29 -5.89 12.81 12.65
N VAL A 30 -5.94 14.10 12.98
CA VAL A 30 -4.94 14.81 13.78
C VAL A 30 -4.94 14.40 15.26
N GLN A 31 -6.09 14.23 15.92
CA GLN A 31 -6.24 13.83 17.35
C GLN A 31 -5.58 12.48 17.72
N ASN A 32 -5.05 11.81 16.71
CA ASN A 32 -5.16 10.39 16.55
C ASN A 32 -3.89 9.90 15.84
N LEU A 33 -3.35 10.66 14.88
CA LEU A 33 -1.99 10.51 14.31
C LEU A 33 -0.92 11.41 15.00
N LEU A 34 -1.31 12.36 15.87
CA LEU A 34 -0.39 13.19 16.65
C LEU A 34 -0.74 13.12 18.13
N ASP A 35 0.27 12.84 18.96
CA ASP A 35 0.19 12.95 20.41
C ASP A 35 1.41 13.69 20.96
N ASN A 36 1.47 14.99 20.65
CA ASN A 36 2.48 15.89 21.18
C ASN A 36 1.88 17.23 21.64
N LYS A 37 2.72 18.12 22.18
CA LYS A 37 2.34 19.43 22.73
C LYS A 37 1.55 20.36 21.76
N TYR A 38 1.58 20.08 20.45
CA TYR A 38 0.88 20.85 19.43
C TYR A 38 -0.49 20.28 19.05
N THR A 39 -0.84 19.06 19.46
CA THR A 39 -2.09 18.38 19.06
C THR A 39 -3.30 19.23 19.41
N SER A 40 -3.45 19.65 20.67
CA SER A 40 -4.57 20.49 21.12
C SER A 40 -4.65 21.83 20.38
N MET A 41 -3.50 22.43 20.05
CA MET A 41 -3.44 23.66 19.23
C MET A 41 -3.94 23.40 17.82
N LEU A 42 -3.49 22.34 17.14
CA LEU A 42 -3.98 22.00 15.81
C LEU A 42 -5.48 21.74 15.80
N ILE A 43 -6.01 21.02 16.79
CA ILE A 43 -7.45 20.74 16.88
C ILE A 43 -8.25 22.03 17.05
N LEU A 44 -7.81 22.92 17.94
CA LEU A 44 -8.43 24.24 18.12
C LEU A 44 -8.39 25.07 16.81
N ALA A 45 -7.26 25.05 16.10
CA ALA A 45 -7.12 25.73 14.80
C ALA A 45 -8.02 25.12 13.71
N ILE A 46 -8.24 23.80 13.71
CA ILE A 46 -9.16 23.14 12.77
C ILE A 46 -10.61 23.49 13.12
N ASP A 47 -10.97 23.56 14.40
CA ASP A 47 -12.27 24.08 14.84
C ASP A 47 -12.48 25.54 14.43
N GLN A 48 -11.41 26.32 14.37
CA GLN A 48 -11.36 27.72 13.92
C GLN A 48 -11.13 27.85 12.39
N ASP A 49 -11.35 26.78 11.62
CA ASP A 49 -11.31 26.73 10.14
C ASP A 49 -9.95 27.10 9.49
N VAL A 50 -8.83 27.06 10.23
CA VAL A 50 -7.49 27.39 9.72
C VAL A 50 -7.10 26.51 8.54
N ALA A 51 -7.23 25.19 8.66
CA ALA A 51 -6.91 24.26 7.58
C ALA A 51 -7.73 24.55 6.31
N LYS A 52 -9.03 24.82 6.48
CA LYS A 52 -9.96 25.16 5.40
C LYS A 52 -9.60 26.49 4.73
N ASN A 53 -9.18 27.48 5.51
CA ASN A 53 -8.67 28.75 4.99
C ASN A 53 -7.37 28.54 4.18
N VAL A 54 -6.42 27.74 4.68
CA VAL A 54 -5.19 27.39 3.95
C VAL A 54 -5.50 26.62 2.66
N ALA A 55 -6.46 25.68 2.67
CA ALA A 55 -6.88 24.92 1.49
C ALA A 55 -7.46 25.82 0.39
N ASN A 56 -8.29 26.80 0.76
CA ASN A 56 -9.06 27.61 -0.17
C ASN A 56 -8.37 28.90 -0.63
N LYS A 57 -7.53 29.52 0.22
CA LYS A 57 -7.05 30.90 0.00
C LYS A 57 -5.57 30.98 -0.35
N VAL A 58 -4.70 30.27 0.38
CA VAL A 58 -3.24 30.28 0.18
C VAL A 58 -2.89 29.57 -1.12
N LYS A 59 -2.27 30.26 -2.09
CA LYS A 59 -2.03 29.73 -3.45
C LYS A 59 -0.65 29.11 -3.67
N PHE A 60 0.34 29.53 -2.92
CA PHE A 60 1.71 29.04 -2.96
C PHE A 60 2.37 29.14 -1.57
N ILE A 61 3.51 28.49 -1.38
CA ILE A 61 4.13 28.31 -0.04
C ILE A 61 4.56 29.63 0.63
N GLU A 62 4.86 30.66 -0.16
CA GLU A 62 5.29 32.00 0.28
C GLU A 62 4.20 33.07 0.06
N ASP A 63 2.92 32.69 0.07
CA ASP A 63 1.76 33.60 -0.01
C ASP A 63 1.55 34.35 1.32
N ASN A 64 2.59 35.06 1.75
CA ASN A 64 2.73 35.69 3.07
C ASN A 64 1.54 36.59 3.39
N LYS A 65 1.00 37.29 2.39
CA LYS A 65 -0.19 38.15 2.56
C LYS A 65 -1.41 37.40 3.08
N GLU A 66 -1.68 36.20 2.58
CA GLU A 66 -2.83 35.41 3.03
C GLU A 66 -2.49 34.57 4.26
N ILE A 67 -1.23 34.14 4.42
CA ILE A 67 -0.73 33.52 5.66
C ILE A 67 -0.90 34.47 6.84
N ASP A 68 -0.38 35.69 6.74
CA ASP A 68 -0.49 36.74 7.76
C ASP A 68 -1.94 37.08 8.07
N ARG A 69 -2.82 37.09 7.05
CA ARG A 69 -4.26 37.30 7.25
C ARG A 69 -4.91 36.22 8.12
N ILE A 70 -4.54 34.95 7.93
CA ILE A 70 -5.05 33.85 8.75
C ILE A 70 -4.46 33.91 10.17
N VAL A 71 -3.18 34.29 10.31
CA VAL A 71 -2.51 34.51 11.60
C VAL A 71 -3.15 35.66 12.38
N ASP A 72 -3.48 36.77 11.70
CA ASP A 72 -4.15 37.91 12.31
C ASP A 72 -5.61 37.62 12.68
N GLU A 73 -6.33 36.76 11.93
CA GLU A 73 -7.64 36.27 12.37
C GLU A 73 -7.52 35.47 13.68
N LEU A 74 -6.53 34.57 13.80
CA LEU A 74 -6.27 33.83 15.04
C LEU A 74 -5.90 34.75 16.21
N PHE A 75 -5.06 35.76 15.98
CA PHE A 75 -4.67 36.74 16.99
C PHE A 75 -5.86 37.60 17.45
N THR A 76 -6.64 38.17 16.51
CA THR A 76 -7.69 39.16 16.82
C THR A 76 -9.01 38.54 17.29
N ARG A 77 -9.42 37.42 16.68
CA ARG A 77 -10.74 36.81 16.93
C ARG A 77 -10.71 35.73 17.99
N TYR A 78 -9.58 35.04 18.10
CA TYR A 78 -9.41 33.86 18.94
C TYR A 78 -8.29 34.01 19.99
N PHE A 79 -7.72 35.22 20.11
CA PHE A 79 -6.74 35.62 21.14
C PHE A 79 -5.47 34.74 21.22
N TRP A 80 -5.06 34.16 20.09
CA TRP A 80 -3.80 33.42 20.01
C TRP A 80 -2.58 34.34 20.18
N ARG A 81 -1.49 33.82 20.74
CA ARG A 81 -0.18 34.49 20.61
C ARG A 81 0.27 34.41 19.13
N LYS A 82 0.79 35.52 18.57
CA LYS A 82 1.13 35.60 17.13
C LYS A 82 2.14 34.53 16.67
N ASP A 83 3.12 34.20 17.50
CA ASP A 83 4.10 33.14 17.23
C ASP A 83 3.44 31.76 17.12
N ALA A 84 2.55 31.42 18.06
CA ALA A 84 1.80 30.17 18.06
C ALA A 84 0.82 30.07 16.86
N ALA A 85 0.15 31.18 16.52
CA ALA A 85 -0.70 31.25 15.33
C ALA A 85 0.10 31.08 14.03
N PHE A 86 1.24 31.78 13.91
CA PHE A 86 2.15 31.66 12.76
C PHE A 86 2.70 30.24 12.62
N GLU A 87 3.10 29.59 13.72
CA GLU A 87 3.58 28.22 13.71
C GLU A 87 2.51 27.24 13.20
N VAL A 88 1.27 27.35 13.70
CA VAL A 88 0.16 26.47 13.31
C VAL A 88 -0.29 26.68 11.86
N VAL A 89 -0.41 27.93 11.39
CA VAL A 89 -0.71 28.19 9.97
C VAL A 89 0.39 27.60 9.08
N ASN A 90 1.67 27.77 9.46
CA ASN A 90 2.80 27.19 8.74
C ASN A 90 2.79 25.66 8.70
N TYR A 91 2.24 24.96 9.70
CA TYR A 91 2.09 23.50 9.62
C TYR A 91 1.15 23.08 8.48
N PHE A 92 0.00 23.75 8.32
CA PHE A 92 -0.91 23.47 7.22
C PHE A 92 -0.35 23.93 5.87
N VAL A 93 0.33 25.08 5.79
CA VAL A 93 0.95 25.57 4.55
C VAL A 93 2.06 24.63 4.08
N LYS A 94 2.95 24.19 4.98
CA LYS A 94 4.02 23.24 4.64
C LYS A 94 3.44 21.89 4.23
N ALA A 95 2.42 21.38 4.93
CA ALA A 95 1.72 20.17 4.50
C ALA A 95 1.08 20.28 3.11
N LYS A 96 0.55 21.46 2.75
CA LYS A 96 -0.06 21.71 1.43
C LYS A 96 0.94 21.76 0.27
N PHE A 97 2.16 22.25 0.51
CA PHE A 97 3.11 22.59 -0.56
C PHE A 97 4.47 21.89 -0.47
N SER A 98 4.78 21.15 0.59
CA SER A 98 6.10 20.52 0.73
C SER A 98 6.23 19.28 -0.15
N SER A 99 7.26 19.30 -1.00
CA SER A 99 7.64 18.23 -1.94
C SER A 99 8.54 17.15 -1.31
N ILE A 100 8.73 17.15 0.02
CA ILE A 100 9.73 16.33 0.72
C ILE A 100 9.09 15.43 1.80
N ARG A 101 9.31 14.12 1.66
CA ARG A 101 9.01 13.10 2.68
C ARG A 101 9.90 13.27 3.93
N THR A 102 9.31 13.23 5.13
CA THR A 102 9.91 12.74 6.40
C THR A 102 8.72 12.17 7.23
N ASN A 103 8.74 11.09 8.05
CA ASN A 103 9.74 10.35 8.86
C ASN A 103 9.79 10.63 10.40
N VAL A 104 8.65 10.80 11.10
CA VAL A 104 8.53 10.92 12.57
C VAL A 104 7.18 10.36 13.07
N ASN A 105 7.28 9.43 14.03
CA ASN A 105 6.32 9.02 15.06
C ASN A 105 4.82 9.00 14.70
N LEU A 106 4.50 8.22 13.69
CA LEU A 106 3.17 7.64 13.46
C LEU A 106 2.80 6.55 14.51
N ILE A 107 3.75 6.18 15.38
CA ILE A 107 3.76 4.98 16.26
C ILE A 107 2.50 4.80 17.12
N SER A 108 1.94 5.88 17.70
CA SER A 108 0.77 5.77 18.58
C SER A 108 -0.52 5.34 17.86
N LYS A 109 -0.64 5.66 16.57
CA LYS A 109 -1.78 5.24 15.73
C LYS A 109 -1.49 4.06 14.84
N GLU A 110 -0.22 3.88 14.48
CA GLU A 110 0.24 2.62 13.90
C GLU A 110 -0.23 1.50 14.82
N ASN A 111 0.06 1.57 16.12
CA ASN A 111 -0.45 0.62 17.12
C ASN A 111 -1.99 0.43 17.20
N LEU A 112 -2.81 1.33 16.64
CA LEU A 112 -4.28 1.21 16.61
C LEU A 112 -4.82 0.53 15.35
N LEU A 113 -4.17 0.72 14.20
CA LEU A 113 -4.59 0.11 12.91
C LEU A 113 -3.72 -1.09 12.52
N PHE A 114 -2.47 -1.09 12.98
CA PHE A 114 -1.39 -2.01 12.67
C PHE A 114 -0.85 -2.58 13.99
N LYS A 115 -1.18 -3.81 14.32
CA LYS A 115 -0.50 -4.56 15.37
C LYS A 115 0.91 -4.88 14.87
N ILE A 116 1.92 -4.31 15.50
CA ILE A 116 3.32 -4.42 15.08
C ILE A 116 4.11 -5.12 16.19
N ALA A 117 5.00 -6.02 15.82
CA ALA A 117 5.99 -6.64 16.70
C ALA A 117 7.29 -6.84 15.91
N ASP A 118 8.43 -6.46 16.49
CA ASP A 118 9.77 -6.64 15.89
C ASP A 118 9.86 -6.19 14.41
N ASN A 119 9.39 -4.96 14.14
CA ASN A 119 9.25 -4.36 12.79
C ASN A 119 8.41 -5.18 11.78
N SER A 120 7.72 -6.23 12.22
CA SER A 120 6.74 -6.97 11.44
C SER A 120 5.34 -6.39 11.67
N LEU A 121 4.60 -6.14 10.60
CA LEU A 121 3.16 -5.95 10.68
C LEU A 121 2.51 -7.30 10.95
N VAL A 122 2.06 -7.53 12.19
CA VAL A 122 1.42 -8.78 12.62
C VAL A 122 -0.06 -8.82 12.23
N LYS A 123 -0.78 -7.70 12.32
CA LYS A 123 -2.19 -7.64 11.93
C LYS A 123 -2.69 -6.23 11.63
N PHE A 124 -3.35 -6.04 10.49
CA PHE A 124 -4.19 -4.88 10.22
C PHE A 124 -5.59 -5.06 10.84
N VAL A 125 -6.15 -3.98 11.37
CA VAL A 125 -7.51 -3.91 11.95
C VAL A 125 -8.29 -2.67 11.50
N GLY A 126 -7.76 -1.92 10.53
CA GLY A 126 -8.48 -0.80 9.93
C GLY A 126 -9.61 -1.24 8.99
N LYS A 127 -10.40 -0.27 8.52
CA LYS A 127 -11.49 -0.46 7.54
C LYS A 127 -11.36 0.55 6.38
N ASN A 128 -10.12 0.85 6.00
CA ASN A 128 -9.79 1.90 5.05
C ASN A 128 -9.40 1.26 3.71
N PRO A 129 -10.02 1.66 2.57
CA PRO A 129 -9.73 1.05 1.29
C PRO A 129 -8.32 1.30 0.76
N ASN A 130 -7.74 2.44 1.12
CA ASN A 130 -6.36 2.78 0.80
C ASN A 130 -5.51 2.69 2.06
N VAL A 131 -4.63 1.69 2.12
CA VAL A 131 -3.69 1.45 3.22
C VAL A 131 -2.30 1.91 2.83
N ILE A 132 -1.62 2.59 3.75
CA ILE A 132 -0.20 2.91 3.63
C ILE A 132 0.49 2.22 4.80
N VAL A 133 1.33 1.23 4.49
CA VAL A 133 2.12 0.51 5.50
C VAL A 133 3.28 1.39 5.96
N PRO A 134 3.59 1.46 7.26
CA PRO A 134 4.69 2.28 7.77
C PRO A 134 6.06 1.93 7.20
N GLU A 135 6.84 2.95 6.82
CA GLU A 135 8.19 2.82 6.23
C GLU A 135 9.23 2.15 7.16
N HIS A 136 8.91 1.96 8.45
CA HIS A 136 9.77 1.23 9.41
C HIS A 136 9.48 -0.28 9.45
N ILE A 137 8.41 -0.74 8.80
CA ILE A 137 8.06 -2.16 8.72
C ILE A 137 8.89 -2.82 7.63
N ASN A 138 9.59 -3.89 8.00
CA ASN A 138 10.38 -4.69 7.06
C ASN A 138 9.76 -6.07 6.76
N ARG A 139 8.67 -6.45 7.46
CA ARG A 139 7.94 -7.69 7.19
C ARG A 139 6.43 -7.50 7.28
N ILE A 140 5.68 -8.03 6.30
CA ILE A 140 4.26 -8.32 6.48
C ILE A 140 4.17 -9.74 7.02
N ALA A 141 3.61 -9.94 8.22
CA ALA A 141 3.51 -11.25 8.82
C ALA A 141 2.38 -12.09 8.19
N ASP A 142 2.36 -13.37 8.56
CA ASP A 142 1.37 -14.32 8.10
C ASP A 142 -0.03 -13.84 8.49
N LYS A 143 -0.96 -13.87 7.53
CA LYS A 143 -2.37 -13.41 7.68
C LYS A 143 -2.54 -11.96 8.15
N ALA A 144 -1.55 -11.09 7.99
CA ALA A 144 -1.62 -9.72 8.51
C ALA A 144 -2.81 -8.90 7.95
N PHE A 145 -3.18 -9.10 6.68
CA PHE A 145 -4.34 -8.51 6.01
C PHE A 145 -5.44 -9.51 5.65
N SER A 146 -5.35 -10.77 6.10
CA SER A 146 -6.34 -11.82 5.80
C SER A 146 -7.78 -11.35 6.05
N ASP A 147 -8.66 -11.61 5.09
CA ASP A 147 -10.10 -11.34 5.12
C ASP A 147 -10.48 -9.84 5.24
N HIS A 148 -9.58 -8.94 4.84
CA HIS A 148 -9.89 -7.50 4.71
C HIS A 148 -10.55 -7.16 3.37
N ASP A 149 -11.84 -7.44 3.25
CA ASP A 149 -12.63 -7.02 2.09
C ASP A 149 -12.75 -5.51 1.95
N GLU A 150 -12.45 -4.71 2.98
CA GLU A 150 -12.44 -3.25 2.83
C GLU A 150 -11.26 -2.72 1.99
N ILE A 151 -10.14 -3.44 1.85
CA ILE A 151 -8.94 -2.91 1.18
C ILE A 151 -9.03 -3.03 -0.35
N THR A 152 -8.71 -1.93 -1.04
CA THR A 152 -8.64 -1.86 -2.52
C THR A 152 -7.22 -1.60 -3.02
N ASN A 153 -6.36 -0.98 -2.21
CA ASN A 153 -4.97 -0.69 -2.55
C ASN A 153 -4.08 -0.63 -1.30
N VAL A 154 -2.87 -1.18 -1.40
CA VAL A 154 -1.88 -1.21 -0.32
C VAL A 154 -0.55 -0.67 -0.82
N ILE A 155 -0.10 0.45 -0.24
CA ILE A 155 1.24 0.99 -0.48
C ILE A 155 2.20 0.36 0.53
N MET A 156 3.14 -0.43 0.01
CA MET A 156 4.18 -1.12 0.76
C MET A 156 5.31 -0.16 1.17
N PRO A 157 6.05 -0.46 2.26
CA PRO A 157 7.20 0.33 2.67
C PRO A 157 8.39 0.02 1.75
N LYS A 158 9.28 0.99 1.54
CA LYS A 158 10.37 0.88 0.57
C LYS A 158 11.35 -0.27 0.87
N TYR A 159 11.54 -0.59 2.16
CA TYR A 159 12.51 -1.56 2.66
C TYR A 159 11.82 -2.80 3.27
N LEU A 160 10.82 -3.33 2.56
CA LEU A 160 10.18 -4.59 2.92
C LEU A 160 11.03 -5.78 2.46
N ASP A 161 11.41 -6.64 3.39
CA ASP A 161 12.22 -7.85 3.17
C ASP A 161 11.36 -9.07 2.83
N SER A 162 10.12 -9.15 3.36
CA SER A 162 9.26 -10.34 3.23
C SER A 162 7.75 -10.06 3.36
N ILE A 163 6.97 -10.92 2.69
CA ILE A 163 5.50 -11.04 2.82
C ILE A 163 5.19 -12.47 3.24
N GLY A 164 4.55 -12.64 4.41
CA GLY A 164 4.28 -13.93 5.03
C GLY A 164 3.16 -14.76 4.40
N VAL A 165 2.96 -15.95 4.97
CA VAL A 165 1.97 -16.93 4.49
C VAL A 165 0.55 -16.36 4.62
N ALA A 166 -0.24 -16.48 3.56
CA ALA A 166 -1.63 -15.98 3.52
C ALA A 166 -1.76 -14.48 3.90
N ALA A 167 -0.72 -13.66 3.71
CA ALA A 167 -0.67 -12.28 4.18
C ALA A 167 -1.87 -11.42 3.71
N PHE A 168 -2.31 -11.60 2.46
CA PHE A 168 -3.47 -10.95 1.84
C PHE A 168 -4.54 -11.97 1.40
N PHE A 169 -4.62 -13.11 2.09
CA PHE A 169 -5.63 -14.13 1.80
C PHE A 169 -7.04 -13.53 1.87
N ASN A 170 -7.87 -13.78 0.85
CA ASN A 170 -9.25 -13.32 0.76
C ASN A 170 -9.40 -11.79 0.98
N CYS A 171 -8.46 -10.98 0.48
CA CYS A 171 -8.65 -9.54 0.32
C CYS A 171 -9.45 -9.28 -0.98
N SER A 172 -10.73 -9.64 -1.02
CA SER A 172 -11.45 -9.83 -2.30
C SER A 172 -11.56 -8.57 -3.17
N ASN A 173 -11.52 -7.37 -2.57
CA ASN A 173 -11.58 -6.07 -3.27
C ASN A 173 -10.22 -5.46 -3.62
N LEU A 174 -9.10 -6.11 -3.30
CA LEU A 174 -7.75 -5.61 -3.57
C LEU A 174 -7.48 -5.58 -5.08
N GLU A 175 -7.33 -4.38 -5.66
CA GLU A 175 -7.20 -4.22 -7.12
C GLU A 175 -5.74 -4.23 -7.61
N SER A 176 -4.81 -3.75 -6.78
CA SER A 176 -3.39 -3.59 -7.10
C SER A 176 -2.50 -3.65 -5.85
N VAL A 177 -1.31 -4.23 -6.00
CA VAL A 177 -0.24 -4.21 -4.98
C VAL A 177 1.11 -4.00 -5.67
N ASP A 178 1.84 -2.97 -5.23
CA ASP A 178 3.23 -2.75 -5.63
C ASP A 178 4.16 -3.43 -4.61
N ILE A 179 4.75 -4.57 -4.97
CA ILE A 179 5.70 -5.30 -4.12
C ILE A 179 7.12 -4.73 -4.34
N PRO A 180 7.81 -4.25 -3.29
CA PRO A 180 9.11 -3.61 -3.44
C PRO A 180 10.26 -4.62 -3.65
N ASN A 181 11.33 -4.16 -4.31
CA ASN A 181 12.52 -4.94 -4.70
C ASN A 181 13.35 -5.55 -3.56
N GLY A 182 12.94 -5.40 -2.30
CA GLY A 182 13.53 -6.12 -1.16
C GLY A 182 12.96 -7.54 -0.96
N VAL A 183 11.74 -7.79 -1.44
CA VAL A 183 11.02 -9.05 -1.18
C VAL A 183 11.63 -10.20 -1.98
N SER A 184 12.15 -11.21 -1.28
CA SER A 184 12.87 -12.35 -1.88
C SER A 184 12.00 -13.59 -2.18
N THR A 185 10.81 -13.67 -1.58
CA THR A 185 9.84 -14.77 -1.75
C THR A 185 8.43 -14.22 -1.70
N ILE A 186 7.52 -14.76 -2.52
CA ILE A 186 6.07 -14.63 -2.32
C ILE A 186 5.63 -15.92 -1.65
N GLU A 187 5.22 -15.88 -0.38
CA GLU A 187 4.94 -17.08 0.41
C GLU A 187 3.62 -17.79 0.03
N ASP A 188 3.40 -18.98 0.62
CA ASP A 188 2.20 -19.80 0.38
C ASP A 188 0.93 -18.97 0.59
N SER A 189 -0.05 -19.08 -0.32
CA SER A 189 -1.35 -18.38 -0.29
C SER A 189 -1.29 -16.85 -0.17
N ALA A 190 -0.13 -16.20 -0.39
CA ALA A 190 0.08 -14.79 -0.02
C ALA A 190 -0.97 -13.79 -0.57
N PHE A 191 -1.52 -14.03 -1.77
CA PHE A 191 -2.60 -13.27 -2.40
C PHE A 191 -3.77 -14.16 -2.87
N GLU A 192 -3.91 -15.36 -2.30
CA GLU A 192 -5.02 -16.27 -2.60
C GLU A 192 -6.38 -15.59 -2.35
N GLU A 193 -7.36 -15.85 -3.21
CA GLU A 193 -8.70 -15.24 -3.19
C GLU A 193 -8.73 -13.69 -3.27
N CYS A 194 -7.65 -13.03 -3.70
CA CYS A 194 -7.68 -11.63 -4.14
C CYS A 194 -8.42 -11.48 -5.48
N THR A 195 -9.74 -11.72 -5.50
CA THR A 195 -10.51 -11.91 -6.74
C THR A 195 -10.52 -10.68 -7.66
N ASN A 196 -10.42 -9.46 -7.13
CA ASN A 196 -10.35 -8.22 -7.90
C ASN A 196 -8.93 -7.77 -8.30
N LEU A 197 -7.87 -8.52 -7.97
CA LEU A 197 -6.50 -8.16 -8.30
C LEU A 197 -6.30 -8.18 -9.82
N LYS A 198 -6.12 -6.99 -10.43
CA LYS A 198 -5.98 -6.83 -11.88
C LYS A 198 -4.52 -6.87 -12.34
N HIS A 199 -3.65 -6.29 -11.50
CA HIS A 199 -2.24 -6.07 -11.78
C HIS A 199 -1.40 -6.28 -10.52
N ILE A 200 -0.30 -7.02 -10.67
CA ILE A 200 0.74 -7.13 -9.66
C ILE A 200 2.10 -7.21 -10.36
N ILE A 201 3.10 -6.54 -9.77
CA ILE A 201 4.48 -6.59 -10.24
C ILE A 201 5.27 -7.46 -9.26
N ILE A 202 5.80 -8.59 -9.73
CA ILE A 202 6.70 -9.44 -8.94
C ILE A 202 8.11 -8.84 -9.02
N PRO A 203 8.78 -8.53 -7.90
CA PRO A 203 10.08 -7.89 -7.92
C PRO A 203 11.18 -8.86 -8.35
N THR A 204 12.24 -8.33 -8.98
CA THR A 204 13.34 -9.11 -9.58
C THR A 204 14.19 -9.89 -8.57
N SER A 205 14.04 -9.57 -7.28
CA SER A 205 14.60 -10.28 -6.14
C SER A 205 13.96 -11.65 -5.89
N VAL A 206 12.71 -11.89 -6.32
CA VAL A 206 11.95 -13.12 -6.02
C VAL A 206 12.61 -14.35 -6.65
N LYS A 207 12.77 -15.41 -5.85
CA LYS A 207 13.38 -16.69 -6.26
C LYS A 207 12.38 -17.81 -6.53
N SER A 208 11.23 -17.78 -5.88
CA SER A 208 10.18 -18.79 -6.06
C SER A 208 8.81 -18.15 -5.84
N ILE A 209 7.84 -18.60 -6.63
CA ILE A 209 6.41 -18.36 -6.36
C ILE A 209 5.90 -19.61 -5.67
N ARG A 210 5.34 -19.47 -4.47
CA ARG A 210 4.97 -20.60 -3.61
C ARG A 210 3.59 -21.15 -3.94
N ASN A 211 3.12 -22.11 -3.14
CA ASN A 211 1.87 -22.80 -3.41
C ASN A 211 0.70 -21.84 -3.23
N TYR A 212 -0.30 -21.91 -4.10
CA TYR A 212 -1.52 -21.07 -4.05
C TYR A 212 -1.29 -19.54 -4.03
N SER A 213 -0.06 -19.03 -4.23
CA SER A 213 0.27 -17.61 -3.96
C SER A 213 -0.62 -16.58 -4.69
N PHE A 214 -1.19 -16.93 -5.84
CA PHE A 214 -2.15 -16.15 -6.62
C PHE A 214 -3.40 -16.98 -7.01
N ALA A 215 -3.74 -18.02 -6.26
CA ALA A 215 -4.92 -18.84 -6.54
C ALA A 215 -6.20 -18.00 -6.44
N TYR A 216 -7.13 -18.22 -7.36
CA TYR A 216 -8.41 -17.53 -7.46
C TYR A 216 -8.33 -16.00 -7.66
N CYS A 217 -7.19 -15.47 -8.13
CA CYS A 217 -7.08 -14.08 -8.62
C CYS A 217 -7.82 -13.91 -9.96
N ASN A 218 -9.15 -14.03 -9.91
CA ASN A 218 -10.03 -14.16 -11.07
C ASN A 218 -9.92 -13.01 -12.07
N ASN A 219 -9.61 -11.78 -11.63
CA ASN A 219 -9.47 -10.60 -12.49
C ASN A 219 -8.02 -10.28 -12.94
N LEU A 220 -7.04 -11.12 -12.61
CA LEU A 220 -5.65 -10.94 -13.02
C LEU A 220 -5.52 -11.15 -14.53
N VAL A 221 -5.21 -10.09 -15.28
CA VAL A 221 -5.19 -10.12 -16.76
C VAL A 221 -3.84 -10.56 -17.32
N SER A 222 -2.76 -10.15 -16.66
CA SER A 222 -1.38 -10.36 -17.07
C SER A 222 -0.46 -10.35 -15.87
N ILE A 223 0.58 -11.18 -15.87
CA ILE A 223 1.66 -11.13 -14.89
C ILE A 223 3.01 -11.39 -15.56
N GLU A 224 4.04 -10.65 -15.14
CA GLU A 224 5.42 -10.86 -15.56
C GLU A 224 6.15 -11.64 -14.46
N ILE A 225 6.76 -12.78 -14.82
CA ILE A 225 7.57 -13.58 -13.90
C ILE A 225 9.04 -13.19 -14.12
N PRO A 226 9.73 -12.61 -13.13
CA PRO A 226 11.07 -12.07 -13.34
C PRO A 226 12.12 -13.17 -13.47
N ASN A 227 13.20 -12.89 -14.22
CA ASN A 227 14.35 -13.78 -14.47
C ASN A 227 15.10 -14.29 -13.21
N GLY A 228 14.69 -13.86 -12.01
CA GLY A 228 15.20 -14.40 -10.74
C GLY A 228 14.49 -15.66 -10.26
N VAL A 229 13.29 -15.95 -10.78
CA VAL A 229 12.42 -17.05 -10.35
C VAL A 229 12.88 -18.37 -10.98
N THR A 230 13.03 -19.41 -10.15
CA THR A 230 13.41 -20.76 -10.58
C THR A 230 12.27 -21.77 -10.50
N SER A 231 11.31 -21.57 -9.60
CA SER A 231 10.16 -22.46 -9.44
C SER A 231 8.82 -21.74 -9.30
N ILE A 232 7.77 -22.41 -9.77
CA ILE A 232 6.36 -22.02 -9.63
C ILE A 232 5.63 -23.16 -8.93
N GLY A 233 5.14 -22.90 -7.71
CA GLY A 233 4.60 -23.89 -6.80
C GLY A 233 3.21 -24.43 -7.16
N THR A 234 2.77 -25.42 -6.37
CA THR A 234 1.51 -26.13 -6.57
C THR A 234 0.34 -25.15 -6.59
N ALA A 235 -0.51 -25.23 -7.60
CA ALA A 235 -1.69 -24.37 -7.73
C ALA A 235 -1.42 -22.85 -7.68
N ALA A 236 -0.19 -22.38 -7.95
CA ALA A 236 0.22 -20.98 -7.76
C ALA A 236 -0.67 -19.93 -8.45
N PHE A 237 -1.24 -20.25 -9.62
CA PHE A 237 -2.19 -19.44 -10.39
C PHE A 237 -3.50 -20.19 -10.67
N LEU A 238 -3.88 -21.11 -9.78
CA LEU A 238 -5.09 -21.91 -9.89
C LEU A 238 -6.31 -21.02 -10.11
N HIS A 239 -7.10 -21.30 -11.14
CA HIS A 239 -8.31 -20.57 -11.50
C HIS A 239 -8.15 -19.06 -11.75
N CYS A 240 -6.97 -18.58 -12.18
CA CYS A 240 -6.80 -17.23 -12.73
C CYS A 240 -7.49 -17.07 -14.10
N GLY A 241 -8.83 -17.10 -14.12
CA GLY A 241 -9.65 -17.25 -15.33
C GLY A 241 -9.59 -16.10 -16.33
N ASN A 242 -9.14 -14.91 -15.93
CA ASN A 242 -8.90 -13.79 -16.84
C ASN A 242 -7.44 -13.65 -17.31
N LEU A 243 -6.51 -14.52 -16.89
CA LEU A 243 -5.11 -14.44 -17.30
C LEU A 243 -4.97 -14.73 -18.80
N ILE A 244 -4.60 -13.73 -19.60
CA ILE A 244 -4.48 -13.82 -21.06
C ILE A 244 -3.05 -14.20 -21.49
N SER A 245 -2.05 -13.68 -20.76
CA SER A 245 -0.64 -13.80 -21.10
C SER A 245 0.23 -13.89 -19.85
N ILE A 246 1.20 -14.80 -19.90
CA ILE A 246 2.28 -14.91 -18.92
C ILE A 246 3.59 -15.15 -19.66
N ILE A 247 4.66 -14.50 -19.20
CA ILE A 247 6.03 -14.75 -19.68
C ILE A 247 6.71 -15.62 -18.62
N ILE A 248 7.09 -16.84 -19.00
CA ILE A 248 7.90 -17.73 -18.18
C ILE A 248 9.37 -17.51 -18.56
N PRO A 249 10.22 -17.02 -17.65
CA PRO A 249 11.61 -16.72 -17.96
C PRO A 249 12.42 -18.01 -18.05
N SER A 250 13.56 -17.96 -18.76
CA SER A 250 14.45 -19.11 -18.95
C SER A 250 15.14 -19.62 -17.69
N SER A 251 14.93 -18.95 -16.55
CA SER A 251 15.38 -19.38 -15.23
C SER A 251 14.43 -20.37 -14.56
N VAL A 252 13.15 -20.42 -14.96
CA VAL A 252 12.18 -21.38 -14.40
C VAL A 252 12.48 -22.77 -14.96
N ASN A 253 12.89 -23.69 -14.07
CA ASN A 253 13.13 -25.09 -14.38
C ASN A 253 12.09 -26.03 -13.73
N HIS A 254 11.21 -25.51 -12.87
CA HIS A 254 10.26 -26.32 -12.11
C HIS A 254 8.87 -25.66 -12.08
N ILE A 255 7.85 -26.37 -12.57
CA ILE A 255 6.44 -25.95 -12.48
C ILE A 255 5.64 -27.11 -11.87
N ASP A 256 5.02 -26.87 -10.72
CA ASP A 256 4.31 -27.89 -9.93
C ASP A 256 2.89 -28.20 -10.43
N ASP A 257 2.29 -29.23 -9.82
CA ASP A 257 0.93 -29.69 -10.08
C ASP A 257 -0.10 -28.54 -10.01
N TRP A 258 -1.02 -28.52 -10.97
CA TRP A 258 -2.08 -27.51 -11.13
C TRP A 258 -1.65 -26.04 -11.21
N ALA A 259 -0.36 -25.70 -11.36
CA ALA A 259 0.14 -24.32 -11.31
C ALA A 259 -0.67 -23.29 -12.11
N PHE A 260 -1.14 -23.64 -13.32
CA PHE A 260 -2.01 -22.82 -14.18
C PHE A 260 -3.34 -23.51 -14.53
N TYR A 261 -3.80 -24.45 -13.71
CA TYR A 261 -5.08 -25.12 -13.92
C TYR A 261 -6.23 -24.10 -13.86
N GLY A 262 -7.15 -24.14 -14.83
CA GLY A 262 -8.27 -23.20 -14.90
C GLY A 262 -7.95 -21.80 -15.45
N CYS A 263 -6.71 -21.54 -15.91
CA CYS A 263 -6.32 -20.31 -16.63
C CYS A 263 -6.88 -20.28 -18.07
N ASN A 264 -8.21 -20.34 -18.20
CA ASN A 264 -8.92 -20.67 -19.44
C ASN A 264 -8.79 -19.64 -20.59
N LYS A 265 -8.20 -18.46 -20.34
CA LYS A 265 -7.93 -17.42 -21.35
C LYS A 265 -6.46 -17.34 -21.77
N LEU A 266 -5.58 -18.13 -21.16
CA LEU A 266 -4.15 -18.07 -21.44
C LEU A 266 -3.90 -18.55 -22.87
N LYS A 267 -3.36 -17.68 -23.72
CA LYS A 267 -3.23 -17.94 -25.18
C LYS A 267 -2.04 -18.82 -25.53
N GLU A 268 -0.93 -18.58 -24.84
CA GLU A 268 0.36 -19.23 -25.05
C GLU A 268 1.14 -19.22 -23.74
N MET A 269 2.10 -20.13 -23.63
CA MET A 269 3.01 -20.23 -22.49
C MET A 269 4.29 -20.89 -23.00
N ASN A 270 5.30 -20.07 -23.30
CA ASN A 270 6.57 -20.54 -23.85
C ASN A 270 7.42 -21.08 -22.70
N LEU A 271 7.83 -22.35 -22.79
CA LEU A 271 8.67 -22.99 -21.78
C LEU A 271 10.15 -22.91 -22.17
N SER A 272 11.01 -22.87 -21.17
CA SER A 272 12.46 -22.88 -21.35
C SER A 272 12.99 -24.27 -21.77
N SER A 273 14.09 -24.29 -22.51
CA SER A 273 14.88 -25.51 -22.72
C SER A 273 15.57 -26.02 -21.43
N SER A 274 15.58 -25.21 -20.37
CA SER A 274 16.02 -25.60 -19.03
C SER A 274 14.91 -26.22 -18.17
N MET A 275 13.72 -26.48 -18.72
CA MET A 275 12.62 -27.05 -17.94
C MET A 275 12.94 -28.50 -17.52
N GLU A 276 13.04 -28.75 -16.22
CA GLU A 276 13.35 -30.05 -15.62
C GLU A 276 12.10 -30.81 -15.15
N TYR A 277 11.07 -30.08 -14.71
CA TYR A 277 9.82 -30.68 -14.20
C TYR A 277 8.58 -29.85 -14.58
N ILE A 278 7.54 -30.56 -15.01
CA ILE A 278 6.20 -30.05 -15.25
C ILE A 278 5.22 -31.00 -14.56
N GLY A 279 4.51 -30.49 -13.55
CA GLY A 279 3.58 -31.26 -12.73
C GLY A 279 2.28 -31.65 -13.42
N ASN A 280 1.50 -32.49 -12.74
CA ASN A 280 0.21 -32.97 -13.24
C ASN A 280 -0.76 -31.81 -13.42
N GLN A 281 -1.32 -31.68 -14.62
CA GLN A 281 -2.25 -30.61 -14.98
C GLN A 281 -1.71 -29.19 -14.73
N ALA A 282 -0.38 -29.02 -14.69
CA ALA A 282 0.30 -27.74 -14.44
C ALA A 282 -0.10 -26.64 -15.44
N MET A 283 -0.59 -27.00 -16.63
CA MET A 283 -1.00 -26.08 -17.69
C MET A 283 -2.40 -26.44 -18.23
N PRO A 284 -3.16 -25.46 -18.77
CA PRO A 284 -4.40 -25.75 -19.48
C PRO A 284 -4.20 -26.77 -20.60
N SER A 285 -5.08 -27.78 -20.68
CA SER A 285 -4.90 -28.97 -21.54
C SER A 285 -4.79 -28.66 -23.04
N TYR A 286 -5.28 -27.50 -23.48
CA TYR A 286 -5.15 -27.04 -24.86
C TYR A 286 -3.77 -26.45 -25.19
N LEU A 287 -2.98 -26.01 -24.21
CA LEU A 287 -1.61 -25.50 -24.39
C LEU A 287 -0.55 -26.60 -24.44
N ILE A 288 -0.82 -27.76 -23.81
CA ILE A 288 0.10 -28.91 -23.77
C ILE A 288 0.52 -29.37 -25.19
N LYS A 289 -0.34 -29.12 -26.19
CA LYS A 289 -0.10 -29.48 -27.61
C LYS A 289 1.01 -28.69 -28.31
N ASN A 290 1.54 -27.64 -27.68
CA ASN A 290 2.55 -26.76 -28.26
C ASN A 290 3.97 -26.97 -27.67
N ILE A 291 4.16 -27.99 -26.83
CA ILE A 291 5.46 -28.35 -26.25
C ILE A 291 6.17 -29.30 -27.25
N ASN A 292 7.21 -28.79 -27.92
CA ASN A 292 8.11 -29.55 -28.82
C ASN A 292 9.47 -29.74 -28.16
#